data_AF-A0A150L6L6-F1
#
_entry.id   AF-A0A150L6L6-F1
#
_cell.length_a   1.000
_cell.length_b   1.000
_cell.length_c   1.000
_cell.angle_alpha   90.00
_cell.angle_beta   90.00
_cell.angle_gamma   90.00
#
_symmetry.space_group_name_H-M   'P 1'
#
loop_
_entity.id
_entity.type
_entity.pdbx_description
1 polymer ?
#
loop_
_entity_poly.entity_id
_entity_poly.type
_entity_poly.pdbx_seq_one_letter_code
_entity_poly.pdbx_strand_id
1 'polypeptide(L)'
;MPPYVALGFKGNKSSGGMRYVWLYKGRFSVPSDEWNTKTDSPEFQNQEITGTFVRRDYDKVFKVTADTDIPEFAPYMDTFFDSVFDLSVLDGTGS
;
A
#
# COMPACT_ATOMS: atom_id res chain seq x y z
N MET A 1 18.97 9.76 5.24
CA MET A 1 18.38 8.57 4.56
C MET A 1 16.86 8.69 4.66
N PRO A 2 16.10 8.75 3.54
CA PRO A 2 14.64 8.78 3.62
C PRO A 2 14.12 7.60 4.45
N PRO A 3 13.13 7.82 5.34
CA PRO A 3 12.56 6.78 6.17
C PRO A 3 11.87 5.73 5.30
N TYR A 4 11.90 4.48 5.77
CA TYR A 4 11.05 3.45 5.22
C TYR A 4 9.65 3.61 5.79
N VAL A 5 8.65 3.56 4.92
CA VAL A 5 7.25 3.70 5.30
C VAL A 5 6.45 2.51 4.78
N ALA A 6 5.42 2.16 5.53
CA ALA A 6 4.43 1.20 5.11
C ALA A 6 3.20 1.96 4.57
N LEU A 7 2.61 1.47 3.48
CA LEU A 7 1.41 2.06 2.87
C LEU A 7 0.28 1.02 2.86
N GLY A 8 -0.79 1.30 3.58
CA GLY A 8 -2.02 0.52 3.57
C GLY A 8 -3.12 1.23 2.80
N PHE A 9 -3.82 0.53 1.91
CA PHE A 9 -5.00 1.06 1.22
C PHE A 9 -6.00 -0.05 0.89
N LYS A 10 -7.26 0.33 0.72
CA LYS A 10 -8.31 -0.55 0.19
C LYS A 10 -8.91 0.01 -1.09
N GLY A 11 -9.30 -0.87 -2.00
CA GLY A 11 -9.95 -0.49 -3.26
C GLY A 11 -11.07 -1.45 -3.61
N ASN A 12 -12.07 -0.94 -4.32
CA ASN A 12 -13.16 -1.76 -4.83
C ASN A 12 -12.67 -2.60 -6.01
N LYS A 13 -13.00 -3.88 -6.01
CA LYS A 13 -12.71 -4.82 -7.09
C LYS A 13 -13.86 -4.76 -8.10
N SER A 14 -13.55 -4.94 -9.38
CA SER A 14 -14.57 -5.04 -10.44
C SER A 14 -15.60 -6.15 -10.19
N SER A 15 -15.27 -7.15 -9.37
CA SER A 15 -16.13 -8.29 -9.04
C SER A 15 -17.11 -8.03 -7.89
N GLY A 16 -17.14 -6.82 -7.31
CA GLY A 16 -18.05 -6.45 -6.21
C GLY A 16 -17.47 -6.60 -4.79
N GLY A 17 -16.31 -7.25 -4.64
CA GLY A 17 -15.57 -7.32 -3.38
C GLY A 17 -14.66 -6.10 -3.13
N MET A 18 -14.12 -5.98 -1.91
CA MET A 18 -13.05 -5.03 -1.59
C MET A 18 -11.71 -5.76 -1.50
N ARG A 19 -10.65 -5.10 -1.95
CA ARG A 19 -9.27 -5.57 -1.81
C ARG A 19 -8.52 -4.66 -0.87
N TYR A 20 -7.95 -5.24 0.16
CA TYR A 20 -7.10 -4.63 1.15
C TYR A 20 -5.64 -4.92 0.77
N VAL A 21 -4.79 -3.89 0.79
CA VAL A 21 -3.39 -3.98 0.35
C VAL A 21 -2.50 -3.29 1.37
N TRP A 22 -1.40 -3.93 1.72
CA TRP A 22 -0.29 -3.32 2.45
C TRP A 22 1.00 -3.48 1.68
N LEU A 23 1.77 -2.39 1.60
CA LEU A 23 3.13 -2.35 1.09
C LEU A 23 4.06 -2.01 2.25
N TYR A 24 4.95 -2.93 2.64
CA TYR A 24 5.60 -2.85 3.95
C TYR A 24 6.79 -1.91 4.05
N LYS A 25 7.65 -1.92 3.02
CA LYS A 25 8.93 -1.21 3.05
C LYS A 25 9.10 -0.39 1.78
N GLY A 26 8.33 0.68 1.71
CA GLY A 26 8.40 1.69 0.67
C GLY A 26 9.39 2.78 1.01
N ARG A 27 10.07 3.28 -0.01
CA ARG A 27 10.77 4.56 0.03
C ARG A 27 10.17 5.42 -1.06
N PHE A 28 9.54 6.52 -0.67
CA PHE A 28 9.04 7.51 -1.61
C PHE A 28 10.18 8.42 -2.03
N SER A 29 10.30 8.61 -3.34
CA SER A 29 11.08 9.68 -3.92
C SER A 29 10.18 10.90 -4.07
N VAL A 30 10.76 12.09 -3.88
CA VAL A 30 10.04 13.35 -4.12
C VAL A 30 9.59 13.36 -5.58
N PRO A 31 8.31 13.66 -5.86
CA PRO A 31 7.83 13.79 -7.24
C PRO A 31 8.69 14.80 -7.98
N SER A 32 9.02 14.53 -9.24
CA SER A 32 9.60 15.55 -10.12
C SER A 32 8.51 16.55 -10.42
N ASP A 33 8.66 17.74 -9.87
CA ASP A 33 7.78 18.88 -10.11
C ASP A 33 8.03 19.39 -11.55
N GLU A 34 7.20 18.99 -12.51
CA GLU A 34 7.17 19.63 -13.83
C GLU A 34 6.36 20.93 -13.73
N TRP A 35 7.08 22.06 -13.63
CA TRP A 35 6.47 23.38 -13.60
C TRP A 35 6.38 23.91 -15.03
N ASN A 36 5.23 23.70 -15.68
CA ASN A 36 4.94 24.42 -16.93
C ASN A 36 4.61 25.88 -16.61
N THR A 37 5.56 26.79 -16.86
CA THR A 37 5.35 28.23 -16.72
C THR A 37 4.47 28.76 -17.84
N LYS A 38 3.25 29.19 -17.47
CA LYS A 38 2.29 29.99 -18.25
C LYS A 38 1.94 29.43 -19.64
N THR A 39 0.99 28.50 -19.67
CA THR A 39 0.14 28.22 -20.83
C THR A 39 -1.24 28.83 -20.58
N ASP A 40 -1.87 29.38 -21.63
CA ASP A 40 -3.20 30.07 -21.64
C ASP A 40 -4.39 29.14 -21.26
N SER A 41 -4.12 27.97 -20.70
CA SER A 41 -5.10 26.97 -20.29
C SER A 41 -4.59 26.25 -19.03
N PRO A 42 -5.41 26.09 -17.98
CA PRO A 42 -5.00 25.38 -16.77
C PRO A 42 -4.89 23.88 -17.06
N GLU A 43 -3.71 23.42 -17.50
CA GLU A 43 -3.38 22.01 -17.55
C GLU A 43 -3.06 21.53 -16.14
N PHE A 44 -3.95 20.71 -15.58
CA PHE A 44 -3.70 20.04 -14.29
C PHE A 44 -2.39 19.25 -14.40
N GLN A 45 -1.36 19.72 -13.70
CA GLN A 45 -0.12 18.96 -13.56
C GLN A 45 -0.40 17.83 -12.57
N ASN A 46 -0.43 16.60 -13.06
CA ASN A 46 -0.49 15.43 -12.19
C ASN A 46 0.87 15.25 -11.52
N GLN A 47 0.98 15.59 -10.24
CA GLN A 47 2.17 15.28 -9.46
C GLN A 47 2.28 13.76 -9.30
N GLU A 48 3.33 13.17 -9.88
CA GLU A 48 3.55 11.72 -9.84
C GLU A 48 4.52 11.35 -8.72
N ILE A 49 4.00 10.73 -7.66
CA ILE A 49 4.84 10.26 -6.54
C ILE A 49 5.36 8.86 -6.84
N THR A 50 6.68 8.72 -7.01
CA THR A 50 7.32 7.42 -7.23
C THR A 50 7.74 6.78 -5.90
N GLY A 51 7.25 5.57 -5.62
CA GLY A 51 7.67 4.76 -4.46
C GLY A 51 8.39 3.49 -4.89
N THR A 52 9.60 3.25 -4.34
CA THR A 52 10.29 1.95 -4.48
C THR A 52 10.02 1.08 -3.25
N PHE A 53 9.47 -0.10 -3.46
CA PHE A 53 9.19 -1.06 -2.39
C PHE A 53 10.17 -2.22 -2.44
N VAL A 54 10.82 -2.52 -1.32
CA VAL A 54 11.77 -3.64 -1.20
C VAL A 54 11.20 -4.75 -0.33
N ARG A 55 11.63 -6.00 -0.56
CA ARG A 55 11.28 -7.14 0.30
C ARG A 55 11.82 -6.94 1.72
N ARG A 56 11.04 -7.33 2.73
CA ARG A 56 11.54 -7.42 4.12
C ARG A 56 12.43 -8.65 4.27
N ASP A 57 13.51 -8.55 5.05
CA ASP A 57 14.41 -9.68 5.30
C ASP A 57 13.76 -10.80 6.12
N TYR A 58 12.81 -10.48 7.01
CA TYR A 58 12.15 -11.42 7.90
C TYR A 58 11.15 -12.33 7.14
N ASP A 59 10.16 -11.73 6.46
CA ASP A 59 9.10 -12.51 5.78
C ASP A 59 9.32 -12.69 4.27
N LYS A 60 10.34 -12.05 3.68
CA LYS A 60 10.56 -11.97 2.22
C LYS A 60 9.39 -11.44 1.40
N VAL A 61 8.38 -10.88 2.08
CA VAL A 61 7.19 -10.27 1.46
C VAL A 61 7.39 -8.75 1.39
N PHE A 62 7.03 -8.18 0.24
CA PHE A 62 7.00 -6.73 0.02
C PHE A 62 5.58 -6.15 -0.01
N LYS A 63 4.58 -7.03 -0.25
CA LYS A 63 3.17 -6.70 -0.38
C LYS A 63 2.31 -7.83 0.18
N VAL A 64 1.33 -7.50 1.01
CA VAL A 64 0.20 -8.39 1.31
C VAL A 64 -1.05 -7.85 0.63
N THR A 65 -1.87 -8.76 0.13
CA THR A 65 -3.18 -8.46 -0.42
C THR A 65 -4.19 -9.41 0.18
N ALA A 66 -5.29 -8.88 0.68
CA ALA A 66 -6.41 -9.65 1.17
C ALA A 66 -7.70 -9.21 0.46
N ASP A 67 -8.50 -10.18 0.05
CA ASP A 67 -9.78 -9.93 -0.59
C ASP A 67 -10.89 -10.24 0.42
N THR A 68 -11.94 -9.41 0.46
CA THR A 68 -13.13 -9.67 1.29
C THR A 68 -13.89 -10.92 0.89
N ASP A 69 -13.60 -11.45 -0.31
CA ASP A 69 -14.14 -12.71 -0.79
C ASP A 69 -13.58 -13.92 -0.01
N ILE A 70 -12.52 -13.72 0.79
CA ILE A 70 -11.85 -14.77 1.57
C ILE A 70 -12.43 -14.79 3.01
N PRO A 71 -13.12 -15.88 3.43
CA PRO A 71 -13.74 -15.95 4.75
C PRO A 71 -12.73 -15.83 5.90
N GLU A 72 -11.52 -16.35 5.72
CA GLU A 72 -10.42 -16.31 6.70
C GLU A 72 -9.92 -14.88 6.96
N PHE A 73 -10.19 -13.94 6.04
CA PHE A 73 -9.82 -12.54 6.20
C PHE A 73 -10.86 -11.72 6.98
N ALA A 74 -12.12 -12.17 7.03
CA ALA A 74 -13.22 -11.47 7.69
C ALA A 74 -12.90 -10.93 9.10
N PRO A 75 -12.25 -11.69 10.02
CA PRO A 75 -11.97 -11.18 11.37
C PRO A 75 -10.89 -10.09 11.41
N TYR A 76 -10.07 -9.98 10.36
CA TYR A 76 -8.97 -9.02 10.31
C TYR A 76 -9.34 -7.71 9.60
N MET A 77 -10.52 -7.64 8.97
CA MET A 77 -10.93 -6.50 8.14
C MET A 77 -10.95 -5.16 8.89
N ASP A 78 -11.45 -5.18 10.13
CA ASP A 78 -11.56 -3.97 10.97
C ASP A 78 -10.19 -3.53 11.50
N THR A 79 -9.32 -4.48 11.87
CA THR A 79 -8.00 -4.20 12.45
C THR A 79 -6.88 -4.10 11.41
N PHE A 80 -7.18 -4.35 10.13
CA PHE A 80 -6.17 -4.48 9.08
C PHE A 80 -5.30 -3.23 8.92
N PHE A 81 -5.86 -2.04 9.20
CA PHE A 81 -5.16 -0.76 9.05
C PHE A 81 -4.78 -0.09 10.36
N ASP A 82 -5.14 -0.66 11.52
CA ASP A 82 -4.77 -0.10 12.84
C ASP A 82 -3.26 -0.09 13.04
N SER A 83 -2.57 -1.08 12.47
CA SER A 83 -1.12 -1.19 12.47
C SER A 83 -0.63 -1.85 11.20
N VAL A 84 0.69 -1.86 11.01
CA VAL A 84 1.30 -2.58 9.90
C VAL A 84 0.99 -4.06 10.06
N PHE A 85 0.15 -4.60 9.15
CA PHE A 85 -0.31 -5.98 9.23
C PHE A 85 0.87 -6.96 9.26
N ASP A 86 0.86 -7.87 10.24
CA ASP A 86 1.86 -8.91 10.35
C ASP A 86 1.34 -10.20 9.70
N LEU A 87 2.13 -10.83 8.84
CA LEU A 87 1.73 -12.07 8.17
C LEU A 87 1.75 -13.28 9.10
N SER A 88 2.55 -13.24 10.17
CA SER A 88 2.64 -14.32 11.16
C SER A 88 1.30 -14.66 11.82
N VAL A 89 0.36 -13.71 11.87
CA VAL A 89 -0.99 -13.94 12.41
C VAL A 89 -1.81 -14.90 11.55
N LEU A 90 -1.49 -15.05 10.27
CA LEU A 90 -2.19 -15.94 9.34
C LEU A 90 -1.68 -17.39 9.43
N ASP A 91 -0.39 -17.58 9.68
CA ASP A 91 0.22 -18.91 9.81
C ASP A 91 0.04 -19.53 11.21
N GLY A 92 -0.79 -18.91 12.08
CA GLY A 92 -1.02 -19.39 13.45
C GLY A 92 0.25 -19.41 14.32
N THR A 93 1.34 -18.77 13.87
CA THR A 93 2.65 -18.72 14.54
C THR A 93 2.91 -17.32 15.09
N GLY A 94 1.85 -16.61 15.49
CA GLY A 94 1.97 -15.41 16.30
C GLY A 94 2.46 -15.81 17.70
N SER A 95 3.76 -15.66 17.96
CA SER A 95 4.34 -15.58 19.31
C SER A 95 4.64 -14.14 19.65
#